data_AF-A0A9W7DEX8-F1
#
_entry.id   AF-A0A9W7DEX8-F1
#
_cell.length_a   1.000
_cell.length_b   1.000
_cell.length_c   1.000
_cell.angle_alpha   90.00
_cell.angle_beta   90.00
_cell.angle_gamma   90.00
#
_symmetry.space_group_name_H-M   'P 1'
#
loop_
_entity.id
_entity.type
_entity.pdbx_description
1 polymer ?
#
loop_
_entity_poly.entity_id
_entity_poly.type
_entity_poly.pdbx_seq_one_letter_code
_entity_poly.pdbx_strand_id
1 'polypeptide(L)'
;MLCRINGHDASDSNATMPAIAGTSMEEPASGWFLFWASRTPAEEQTWGRFTHDALAHFEASNYQAVLRQKPRQLRQTGDIEEYNGKYSSLIFRVENMSEVDQISYYCDGIKRATQAYVKLQNATTLSKAMDQAAK
;
A
#
# COMPACT_ATOMS: atom_id res chain seq x y z
N MET A 1 -14.11 -12.40 -2.35
CA MET A 1 -15.04 -11.26 -2.42
C MET A 1 -14.43 -10.26 -3.38
N LEU A 2 -15.06 -9.97 -4.51
CA LEU A 2 -14.56 -8.96 -5.45
C LEU A 2 -14.79 -7.58 -4.83
N CYS A 3 -13.74 -6.75 -4.76
CA CYS A 3 -13.88 -5.36 -4.34
C CYS A 3 -14.84 -4.65 -5.30
N ARG A 4 -15.82 -3.92 -4.75
CA ARG A 4 -16.77 -3.12 -5.55
C ARG A 4 -16.54 -1.64 -5.32
N ILE A 5 -16.34 -0.89 -6.40
CA ILE A 5 -16.14 0.56 -6.39
C ILE A 5 -17.31 1.17 -7.14
N ASN A 6 -18.08 2.05 -6.48
CA ASN A 6 -19.30 2.66 -7.05
C ASN A 6 -20.28 1.62 -7.65
N GLY A 7 -20.35 0.42 -7.04
CA GLY A 7 -21.22 -0.66 -7.49
C GLY A 7 -20.65 -1.55 -8.61
N HIS A 8 -19.51 -1.19 -9.21
CA HIS A 8 -18.83 -1.99 -10.23
C HIS A 8 -17.79 -2.91 -9.60
N ASP A 9 -17.63 -4.12 -10.13
CA ASP A 9 -16.57 -5.04 -9.70
C ASP A 9 -15.22 -4.60 -10.28
N ALA A 10 -14.19 -4.54 -9.43
CA ALA A 10 -12.83 -4.21 -9.86
C ALA A 10 -12.11 -5.44 -10.45
N SER A 11 -12.77 -6.17 -11.35
CA SER A 11 -12.14 -7.27 -12.11
C SER A 11 -11.33 -6.72 -13.27
N ASP A 12 -10.26 -7.43 -13.66
CA ASP A 12 -9.35 -6.99 -14.71
C ASP A 12 -10.04 -6.75 -16.06
N SER A 13 -11.12 -7.45 -16.35
CA SER A 13 -11.88 -7.30 -17.59
C SER A 13 -12.88 -6.14 -17.58
N ASN A 14 -13.03 -5.41 -16.47
CA ASN A 14 -14.04 -4.36 -16.37
C ASN A 14 -13.65 -3.12 -17.21
N ALA A 15 -14.46 -2.77 -18.21
CA ALA A 15 -14.22 -1.65 -19.11
C ALA A 15 -14.72 -0.28 -18.58
N THR A 16 -15.58 -0.27 -17.55
CA THR A 16 -16.12 0.97 -16.98
C THR A 16 -15.20 1.57 -15.92
N MET A 17 -14.46 0.71 -15.20
CA MET A 17 -13.59 1.10 -14.10
C MET A 17 -12.51 2.13 -14.46
N PRO A 18 -11.82 2.07 -15.62
CA PRO A 18 -10.86 3.11 -16.00
C PRO A 18 -11.49 4.51 -16.09
N ALA A 19 -12.70 4.63 -16.63
CA ALA A 19 -13.40 5.90 -16.73
C ALA A 19 -13.78 6.46 -15.35
N ILE A 20 -14.27 5.60 -14.44
CA ILE A 20 -14.58 5.97 -13.05
C ILE A 20 -13.33 6.45 -12.32
N ALA A 21 -12.18 5.79 -12.52
CA ALA A 21 -10.92 6.24 -11.96
C ALA A 21 -10.51 7.60 -12.55
N GLY A 22 -10.64 7.76 -13.87
CA GLY A 22 -10.31 8.99 -14.59
C GLY A 22 -11.07 10.22 -14.10
N THR A 23 -12.34 10.09 -13.68
CA THR A 23 -13.11 11.24 -13.13
C THR A 23 -12.59 11.73 -11.78
N SER A 24 -11.79 10.91 -11.08
CA SER A 24 -11.21 11.25 -9.78
C SER A 24 -9.76 11.73 -9.89
N MET A 25 -9.19 11.77 -11.09
CA MET A 25 -7.81 12.20 -11.30
C MET A 25 -7.68 13.71 -11.39
N GLU A 26 -6.71 14.26 -10.68
CA GLU A 26 -6.30 15.66 -10.77
C GLU A 26 -5.07 15.82 -11.69
N GLU A 27 -4.72 17.06 -12.02
CA GLU A 27 -3.50 17.35 -12.79
C GLU A 27 -2.24 17.01 -11.97
N PRO A 28 -1.21 16.36 -12.54
CA PRO A 28 -1.01 15.99 -13.95
C PRO A 28 -1.56 14.61 -14.36
N ALA A 29 -2.13 13.83 -13.43
CA ALA A 29 -2.60 12.47 -13.70
C ALA A 29 -3.78 12.42 -14.69
N SER A 30 -4.67 13.42 -14.65
CA SER A 30 -5.76 13.57 -15.61
C SER A 30 -5.26 13.68 -17.06
N GLY A 31 -4.17 14.42 -17.29
CA GLY A 31 -3.54 14.55 -18.60
C GLY A 31 -2.98 13.22 -19.11
N TRP A 32 -2.32 12.46 -18.24
CA TRP A 32 -1.86 11.10 -18.57
C TRP A 32 -3.02 10.18 -18.93
N PHE A 33 -4.14 10.22 -18.17
CA PHE A 33 -5.30 9.38 -18.44
C PHE A 33 -5.93 9.65 -19.81
N LEU A 34 -6.14 10.93 -20.16
CA LEU A 34 -6.67 11.31 -21.47
C LEU A 34 -5.76 10.82 -22.61
N PHE A 35 -4.44 10.96 -22.42
CA PHE A 35 -3.46 10.46 -23.36
C PHE A 35 -3.49 8.92 -23.47
N TRP A 36 -3.55 8.20 -22.36
CA TRP A 36 -3.72 6.74 -22.34
C TRP A 36 -4.99 6.32 -23.08
N ALA A 37 -6.14 6.91 -22.75
CA ALA A 37 -7.44 6.59 -23.37
C ALA A 37 -7.46 6.89 -24.88
N SER A 38 -6.72 7.92 -25.34
CA SER A 38 -6.62 8.24 -26.78
C SER A 38 -5.78 7.24 -27.59
N ARG A 39 -4.89 6.48 -26.94
CA ARG A 39 -3.93 5.58 -27.61
C ARG A 39 -4.26 4.10 -27.42
N THR A 40 -5.10 3.78 -26.45
CA THR A 40 -5.52 2.41 -26.15
C THR A 40 -6.83 2.12 -26.89
N PRO A 41 -6.90 1.08 -27.74
CA PRO A 41 -8.15 0.65 -28.39
C PRO A 41 -9.27 0.41 -27.37
N ALA A 42 -10.52 0.72 -27.71
CA ALA A 42 -11.63 0.67 -26.77
C ALA A 42 -11.84 -0.72 -26.15
N GLU A 43 -11.59 -1.78 -26.91
CA GLU A 43 -11.62 -3.18 -26.49
C GLU A 43 -10.51 -3.55 -25.48
N GLU A 44 -9.41 -2.78 -25.46
CA GLU A 44 -8.29 -2.95 -24.53
C GLU A 44 -8.36 -2.01 -23.31
N GLN A 45 -9.34 -1.09 -23.26
CA GLN A 45 -9.54 -0.18 -22.13
C GLN A 45 -10.21 -0.88 -20.94
N THR A 46 -9.59 -1.97 -20.49
CA THR A 46 -10.01 -2.75 -19.33
C THR A 46 -9.29 -2.29 -18.07
N TRP A 47 -9.85 -2.61 -16.91
CA TRP A 47 -9.27 -2.28 -15.61
C TRP A 47 -7.86 -2.84 -15.44
N GLY A 48 -7.62 -4.08 -15.86
CA GLY A 48 -6.31 -4.73 -15.78
C GLY A 48 -5.27 -4.01 -16.64
N ARG A 49 -5.63 -3.59 -17.86
CA ARG A 49 -4.72 -2.84 -18.72
C ARG A 49 -4.42 -1.45 -18.17
N PHE A 50 -5.47 -0.75 -17.73
CA PHE A 50 -5.35 0.58 -17.14
C PHE A 50 -4.45 0.57 -15.90
N THR A 51 -4.70 -0.35 -14.95
CA THR A 51 -3.90 -0.45 -13.72
C THR A 51 -2.45 -0.81 -14.00
N HIS A 52 -2.20 -1.75 -14.91
CA HIS A 52 -0.84 -2.05 -15.37
C HIS A 52 -0.12 -0.81 -15.89
N ASP A 53 -0.73 -0.10 -16.85
CA ASP A 53 -0.11 1.05 -17.50
C ASP A 53 0.05 2.24 -16.54
N ALA A 54 -0.90 2.42 -15.60
CA ALA A 54 -0.82 3.42 -14.55
C ALA A 54 0.38 3.14 -13.63
N LEU A 55 0.52 1.90 -13.17
CA LEU A 55 1.65 1.52 -12.33
C LEU A 55 2.97 1.67 -13.08
N ALA A 56 3.05 1.24 -14.34
CA ALA A 56 4.25 1.39 -15.16
C ALA A 56 4.63 2.86 -15.42
N HIS A 57 3.67 3.78 -15.44
CA HIS A 57 3.92 5.21 -15.66
C HIS A 57 4.31 5.95 -14.38
N PHE A 58 3.62 5.68 -13.27
CA PHE A 58 3.77 6.43 -12.03
C PHE A 58 4.70 5.79 -11.01
N GLU A 59 4.92 4.48 -11.07
CA GLU A 59 5.89 3.82 -10.20
C GLU A 59 7.28 3.85 -10.80
N ALA A 60 8.25 4.35 -10.02
CA ALA A 60 9.65 4.21 -10.37
C ALA A 60 10.04 2.72 -10.38
N SER A 61 10.93 2.31 -11.28
CA SER A 61 11.38 0.91 -11.37
C SER A 61 11.99 0.34 -10.08
N ASN A 62 12.45 1.21 -9.17
CA ASN A 62 12.97 0.86 -7.85
C ASN A 62 11.96 1.04 -6.70
N TYR A 63 10.68 1.28 -6.99
CA TYR A 63 9.66 1.62 -6.00
C TYR A 63 9.59 0.62 -4.83
N GLN A 64 9.46 -0.68 -5.13
CA GLN A 64 9.44 -1.73 -4.11
C GLN A 64 10.76 -1.80 -3.31
N ALA A 65 11.91 -1.58 -3.96
CA ALA A 65 13.21 -1.57 -3.27
C ALA A 65 13.30 -0.42 -2.27
N VAL A 66 12.86 0.79 -2.66
CA VAL A 66 12.80 1.97 -1.79
C VAL A 66 11.78 1.76 -0.67
N LEU A 67 10.60 1.24 -0.98
CA LEU A 67 9.56 0.96 0.02
C LEU A 67 10.03 -0.04 1.07
N ARG A 68 10.73 -1.11 0.70
CA ARG A 68 11.29 -2.10 1.66
C ARG A 68 12.27 -1.49 2.66
N GLN A 69 12.95 -0.40 2.29
CA GLN A 69 13.88 0.28 3.20
C GLN A 69 13.16 1.18 4.21
N LYS A 70 12.02 1.77 3.85
CA LYS A 70 11.33 2.76 4.70
C LYS A 70 10.88 2.21 6.06
N PRO A 71 10.24 1.03 6.19
CA PRO A 71 9.90 0.44 7.49
C PRO A 71 11.13 0.22 8.38
N ARG A 72 12.27 -0.22 7.80
CA ARG A 72 13.51 -0.46 8.54
C ARG A 72 14.12 0.81 9.12
N GLN A 73 13.88 1.94 8.47
CA GLN A 73 14.37 3.26 8.89
C GLN A 73 13.39 4.00 9.80
N LEU A 74 12.12 3.56 9.86
CA LEU A 74 11.11 4.20 10.68
C LEU A 74 11.45 4.04 12.16
N ARG A 75 11.36 5.12 12.92
CA ARG A 75 11.57 5.15 14.37
C ARG A 75 10.40 5.82 15.04
N GLN A 76 9.97 5.28 16.18
CA GLN A 76 8.97 5.90 17.04
C GLN A 76 9.56 7.12 17.72
N THR A 77 9.26 8.31 17.20
CA THR A 77 9.62 9.59 17.81
C THR A 77 8.53 10.10 18.76
N GLY A 78 7.27 9.92 18.37
CA GLY A 78 6.08 10.37 19.11
C GLY A 78 5.41 9.27 19.93
N ASP A 79 4.07 9.31 19.92
CA ASP A 79 3.22 8.28 20.50
C ASP A 79 3.21 7.00 19.65
N ILE A 80 2.64 5.93 20.20
CA ILE A 80 2.63 4.63 19.56
C ILE A 80 1.59 4.53 18.43
N GLU A 81 0.48 5.27 18.51
CA GLU A 81 -0.58 5.25 17.51
C GLU A 81 -0.14 5.93 16.21
N GLU A 82 0.55 7.07 16.31
CA GLU A 82 1.18 7.75 15.19
C GLU A 82 2.20 6.84 14.51
N TYR A 83 3.00 6.11 15.28
CA TYR A 83 3.94 5.13 14.75
C TYR A 83 3.23 3.95 14.07
N ASN A 84 2.19 3.38 14.69
CA ASN A 84 1.39 2.30 14.12
C ASN A 84 0.76 2.71 12.78
N GLY A 85 0.21 3.93 12.71
CA GLY A 85 -0.35 4.49 11.48
C GLY A 85 0.71 4.66 10.39
N LYS A 86 1.86 5.25 10.71
CA LYS A 86 2.98 5.40 9.75
C LYS A 86 3.50 4.05 9.28
N TYR A 87 3.73 3.11 10.18
CA TYR A 87 4.23 1.78 9.86
C TYR A 87 3.24 1.00 8.98
N SER A 88 1.96 0.97 9.36
CA SER A 88 0.88 0.33 8.60
C SER A 88 0.77 0.91 7.19
N SER A 89 0.84 2.23 7.07
CA SER A 89 0.81 2.89 5.76
C SER A 89 1.93 2.41 4.86
N LEU A 90 3.13 2.14 5.38
CA LEU A 90 4.27 1.68 4.59
C LEU A 90 4.15 0.20 4.27
N ILE A 91 3.90 -0.63 5.27
CA ILE A 91 4.00 -2.09 5.14
C ILE A 91 2.92 -2.68 4.25
N PHE A 92 1.71 -2.11 4.22
CA PHE A 92 0.63 -2.58 3.33
C PHE A 92 0.90 -2.33 1.84
N ARG A 93 1.89 -1.49 1.51
CA ARG A 93 2.34 -1.28 0.12
C ARG A 93 3.53 -2.16 -0.26
N VAL A 94 4.15 -2.84 0.70
CA VAL A 94 5.28 -3.71 0.40
C VAL A 94 4.77 -5.09 0.04
N GLU A 95 5.16 -5.56 -1.15
CA GLU A 95 4.75 -6.87 -1.63
C GLU A 95 5.54 -7.99 -0.96
N ASN A 96 4.92 -9.17 -0.79
CA ASN A 96 5.60 -10.42 -0.42
C ASN A 96 6.52 -10.33 0.81
N MET A 97 6.16 -9.53 1.83
CA MET A 97 6.90 -9.51 3.10
C MET A 97 6.27 -10.48 4.09
N SER A 98 7.08 -11.37 4.65
CA SER A 98 6.60 -12.34 5.63
C SER A 98 6.13 -11.65 6.92
N GLU A 99 5.14 -12.20 7.61
CA GLU A 99 4.69 -11.65 8.90
C GLU A 99 5.83 -11.58 9.92
N VAL A 100 6.74 -12.56 9.90
CA VAL A 100 7.92 -12.56 10.77
C VAL A 100 8.79 -11.32 10.52
N ASP A 101 9.06 -10.98 9.26
CA ASP A 101 9.82 -9.77 8.92
C ASP A 101 9.05 -8.49 9.26
N GLN A 102 7.73 -8.48 9.03
CA GLN A 102 6.87 -7.34 9.37
C GLN A 102 6.91 -7.05 10.87
N ILE A 103 6.81 -8.07 11.72
CA ILE A 103 6.87 -7.93 13.18
C ILE A 103 8.29 -7.55 13.62
N SER A 104 9.32 -8.14 13.02
CA SER A 104 10.71 -7.82 13.35
C SER A 104 11.01 -6.34 13.09
N TYR A 105 10.71 -5.83 11.89
CA TYR A 105 10.98 -4.43 11.55
C TYR A 105 10.11 -3.46 12.34
N TYR A 106 8.86 -3.84 12.64
CA TYR A 106 8.00 -3.08 13.53
C TYR A 106 8.64 -2.91 14.90
N CYS A 107 9.10 -4.03 15.50
CA CYS A 107 9.74 -4.05 16.80
C CYS A 107 11.07 -3.29 16.82
N ASP A 108 11.83 -3.27 15.73
CA ASP A 108 13.12 -2.57 15.65
C ASP A 108 12.96 -1.03 15.66
N GLY A 109 11.78 -0.53 15.26
CA GLY A 109 11.51 0.90 15.22
C GLY A 109 10.85 1.49 16.47
N ILE A 110 10.23 0.67 17.34
CA ILE A 110 9.57 1.13 18.57
C ILE A 110 10.55 1.39 19.72
N LYS A 111 10.14 2.22 20.70
CA LYS A 111 10.92 2.54 21.90
C LYS A 111 11.24 1.28 22.72
N ARG A 112 12.44 1.20 23.31
CA ARG A 112 12.95 -0.01 23.99
C ARG A 112 12.02 -0.58 25.07
N ALA A 113 11.37 0.27 25.87
CA ALA A 113 10.46 -0.20 26.92
C ALA A 113 9.25 -0.95 26.33
N THR A 114 8.58 -0.36 25.35
CA THR A 114 7.47 -0.99 24.60
C THR A 114 7.96 -2.22 23.83
N GLN A 115 9.14 -2.14 23.21
CA GLN A 115 9.74 -3.26 22.49
C GLN A 115 9.90 -4.51 23.36
N ALA A 116 10.41 -4.34 24.58
CA ALA A 116 10.59 -5.45 25.52
C ALA A 116 9.25 -6.11 25.87
N TYR A 117 8.20 -5.32 26.08
CA TYR A 117 6.86 -5.82 26.34
C TYR A 117 6.30 -6.60 25.15
N VAL A 118 6.33 -6.03 23.94
CA VAL A 118 5.82 -6.68 22.71
C VAL A 118 6.56 -8.00 22.43
N LYS A 119 7.89 -8.03 22.58
CA LYS A 119 8.69 -9.25 22.39
C LYS A 119 8.34 -10.32 23.42
N LEU A 120 8.07 -9.95 24.67
CA LEU A 120 7.64 -10.90 25.70
C LEU A 120 6.31 -11.58 25.37
N GLN A 121 5.40 -10.85 24.72
CA GLN A 121 4.08 -11.35 24.36
C GLN A 121 4.08 -12.27 23.11
N ASN A 122 5.22 -12.42 22.42
CA ASN A 122 5.40 -13.34 21.28
C ASN A 122 4.28 -13.24 20.23
N ALA A 123 3.98 -12.02 19.77
CA ALA A 123 2.99 -11.83 18.70
C ALA A 123 3.36 -12.61 17.43
N THR A 124 2.35 -13.24 16.82
CA THR A 124 2.49 -13.98 15.55
C THR A 124 1.91 -13.23 14.35
N THR A 125 1.31 -12.07 14.60
CA THR A 125 0.79 -11.16 13.56
C THR A 125 1.15 -9.72 13.89
N LEU A 126 1.31 -8.88 12.87
CA LEU A 126 1.60 -7.46 13.01
C LEU A 126 0.51 -6.74 13.80
N SER A 127 -0.75 -7.05 13.53
CA SER A 127 -1.90 -6.46 14.26
C SER A 127 -1.82 -6.75 15.76
N LYS A 128 -1.49 -7.98 16.16
CA LYS A 128 -1.32 -8.30 17.58
C LYS A 128 -0.14 -7.56 18.20
N ALA A 129 0.96 -7.41 17.48
CA ALA A 129 2.12 -6.66 17.95
C ALA A 129 1.77 -5.17 18.17
N MET A 130 0.97 -4.58 17.28
CA MET A 130 0.47 -3.20 17.39
C MET A 130 -0.48 -3.03 18.57
N ASP A 131 -1.44 -3.96 18.75
CA ASP A 131 -2.38 -3.94 19.88
C ASP A 131 -1.66 -4.07 21.23
N GLN A 132 -0.57 -4.83 21.27
CA GLN A 132 0.25 -4.98 22.48
C GLN A 132 1.08 -3.73 22.75
N ALA A 133 1.58 -3.05 21.71
CA ALA A 133 2.37 -1.84 21.87
C ALA A 133 1.54 -0.65 22.37
N ALA A 134 0.23 -0.65 22.07
CA ALA A 134 -0.73 0.37 22.50
C ALA A 134 -1.24 0.21 23.94
N LYS A 135 -0.82 -0.84 24.66
CA LYS A 135 -1.16 -1.08 26.07
C LYS A 135 -0.13 -0.45 27.02
#